data_AF-M9ZJ33-F1
#
_entry.id   AF-M9ZJ33-F1
#
_cell.length_a   1.000
_cell.length_b   1.000
_cell.length_c   1.000
_cell.angle_alpha   90.00
_cell.angle_beta   90.00
_cell.angle_gamma   90.00
#
_symmetry.space_group_name_H-M   'P 1'
#
loop_
_entity.id
_entity.type
_entity.pdbx_description
1 polymer ?
#
loop_
_entity_poly.entity_id
_entity_poly.type
_entity_poly.pdbx_seq_one_letter_code
_entity_poly.pdbx_strand_id
1 'polypeptide(L)'
;LNSPKDLSFLQGTLIEYRCHKGYDLASPTRLVCQEDGGWNGTAPSCVPAECETPPSPEHGWVNVTDTSFGSMVKYTCEEGYELEGEPLRQCLSGRLWTKDAPVCRPVFCGNPGAIDDGTAHGGAFVYPEVVHYNCRPGFVLKGRDTIACQADGKWNGQKPRCEPLSCGPPKVPSDVTFKGDEYTYNQEIELRCQPGFLLQGKSVSVCQADGTWSQESPTCVPAHCGKPSQIPNGRVLGSEFGLNSEVKYECDEGYTLNGDSTRVCQSDG
;
A
#
# COMPACT_ATOMS: atom_id res chain seq x y z
N LEU A 1 -28.73 -33.34 62.97
CA LEU A 1 -29.88 -33.14 63.88
C LEU A 1 -31.12 -32.93 63.03
N ASN A 2 -32.18 -33.69 63.35
CA ASN A 2 -33.54 -33.70 62.76
C ASN A 2 -33.74 -34.39 61.41
N SER A 3 -33.76 -35.74 61.46
CA SER A 3 -34.56 -36.56 60.54
C SER A 3 -36.05 -36.22 60.74
N PRO A 4 -36.82 -35.88 59.70
CA PRO A 4 -38.24 -35.66 59.88
C PRO A 4 -38.99 -36.99 59.99
N LYS A 5 -39.74 -37.08 61.10
CA LYS A 5 -41.03 -37.75 61.33
C LYS A 5 -41.60 -38.56 60.16
N ASP A 6 -41.88 -39.83 60.46
CA ASP A 6 -42.97 -40.67 59.94
C ASP A 6 -43.70 -40.12 58.69
N LEU A 7 -43.19 -40.51 57.51
CA LEU A 7 -43.75 -40.12 56.21
C LEU A 7 -44.71 -41.20 55.73
N SER A 8 -45.93 -41.22 56.28
CA SER A 8 -47.03 -41.98 55.70
C SER A 8 -47.59 -41.21 54.49
N PHE A 9 -47.34 -41.71 53.28
CA PHE A 9 -47.83 -41.09 52.05
C PHE A 9 -49.19 -41.67 51.65
N LEU A 10 -50.16 -40.80 51.34
CA LEU A 10 -51.49 -41.23 50.88
C LEU A 10 -51.43 -41.64 49.40
N GLN A 11 -52.36 -42.51 48.98
CA GLN A 11 -52.56 -42.85 47.57
C GLN A 11 -52.68 -41.57 46.73
N GLY A 12 -51.95 -41.52 45.60
CA GLY A 12 -51.91 -40.36 44.72
C GLY A 12 -50.90 -39.28 45.11
N THR A 13 -50.15 -39.46 46.22
CA THR A 13 -49.04 -38.55 46.56
C THR A 13 -47.98 -38.58 45.47
N LEU A 14 -47.51 -37.40 45.06
CA LEU A 14 -46.48 -37.22 44.05
C LEU A 14 -45.19 -36.70 44.69
N ILE A 15 -44.08 -37.41 44.46
CA ILE A 15 -42.73 -36.97 44.83
C ILE A 15 -42.00 -36.56 43.55
N GLU A 16 -41.45 -35.35 43.54
CA GLU A 16 -40.61 -34.85 42.45
C GLU A 16 -39.15 -34.83 42.89
N TYR A 17 -38.30 -35.50 42.11
CA TYR A 17 -36.86 -35.51 42.35
C TYR A 17 -36.20 -34.31 41.65
N ARG A 18 -35.10 -33.83 42.24
CA ARG A 18 -34.29 -32.73 41.69
C ARG A 18 -32.81 -33.04 41.93
N CYS A 19 -31.98 -32.85 40.92
CA CYS A 19 -30.53 -32.97 41.06
C CYS A 19 -29.88 -31.63 41.44
N HIS A 20 -28.68 -31.71 42.00
CA HIS A 20 -27.82 -30.53 42.18
C HIS A 20 -27.39 -29.98 40.81
N LYS A 21 -26.99 -28.70 40.75
CA LYS A 21 -26.52 -28.07 39.51
C LYS A 21 -25.39 -28.89 38.85
N GLY A 22 -25.45 -29.04 37.52
CA GLY A 22 -24.47 -29.80 36.74
C GLY A 22 -24.79 -31.29 36.56
N TYR A 23 -25.92 -31.75 37.10
CA TYR A 23 -26.42 -33.11 36.93
C TYR A 23 -27.86 -33.10 36.44
N ASP A 24 -28.18 -34.00 35.53
CA ASP A 24 -29.52 -34.25 35.01
C ASP A 24 -30.10 -35.52 35.63
N LEU A 25 -31.42 -35.55 35.79
CA LEU A 25 -32.14 -36.73 36.27
C LEU A 25 -32.23 -37.77 35.16
N ALA A 26 -31.80 -38.99 35.44
CA ALA A 26 -32.23 -40.15 34.66
C ALA A 26 -33.76 -40.29 34.84
N SER A 27 -34.53 -40.30 33.75
CA SER A 27 -35.99 -40.47 33.79
C SER A 27 -36.39 -41.76 34.55
N PRO A 28 -37.46 -41.78 35.38
CA PRO A 28 -38.54 -40.79 35.55
C PRO A 28 -38.29 -39.72 36.64
N THR A 29 -38.82 -38.50 36.44
CA THR A 29 -38.62 -37.35 37.36
C THR A 29 -39.60 -37.28 38.53
N ARG A 30 -40.69 -38.06 38.47
CA ARG A 30 -41.78 -38.05 39.45
C ARG A 30 -42.23 -39.47 39.75
N LEU A 31 -42.45 -39.76 41.02
CA LEU A 31 -43.03 -41.03 41.49
C LEU A 31 -44.39 -40.76 42.14
N VAL A 32 -45.33 -41.68 41.93
CA VAL A 32 -46.69 -41.62 42.47
C VAL A 32 -46.95 -42.82 43.37
N CYS A 33 -47.50 -42.57 44.57
CA CYS A 33 -47.90 -43.60 45.53
C CYS A 33 -49.19 -44.30 45.04
N GLN A 34 -49.13 -45.61 44.89
CA GLN A 34 -50.19 -46.46 44.33
C GLN A 34 -51.08 -47.09 45.43
N GLU A 35 -52.16 -47.76 45.03
CA GLU A 35 -53.15 -48.38 45.95
C GLU A 35 -52.58 -49.49 46.82
N ASP A 36 -51.53 -50.16 46.34
CA ASP A 36 -50.81 -51.22 47.04
C ASP A 36 -49.83 -50.68 48.10
N GLY A 37 -49.74 -49.36 48.26
CA GLY A 37 -48.79 -48.69 49.13
C GLY A 37 -47.36 -48.60 48.57
N GLY A 38 -47.15 -49.03 47.31
CA GLY A 38 -45.88 -48.93 46.59
C GLY A 38 -45.75 -47.66 45.75
N TRP A 39 -44.54 -47.40 45.24
CA TRP A 39 -44.29 -46.35 44.24
C TRP A 39 -44.34 -46.95 42.84
N ASN A 40 -44.84 -46.18 41.86
CA ASN A 40 -44.90 -46.57 40.44
C ASN A 40 -43.52 -46.70 39.73
N GLY A 41 -42.42 -46.79 40.49
CA GLY A 41 -41.05 -46.86 39.99
C GLY A 41 -40.02 -46.76 41.12
N THR A 42 -38.74 -46.77 40.74
CA THR A 42 -37.60 -46.58 41.65
C THR A 42 -37.10 -45.15 41.63
N ALA A 43 -36.46 -44.70 42.71
CA ALA A 43 -35.84 -43.38 42.77
C ALA A 43 -34.82 -43.21 41.61
N PRO A 44 -34.89 -42.11 40.84
CA PRO A 44 -33.97 -41.85 39.73
C PRO A 44 -32.55 -41.54 40.21
N SER A 45 -31.56 -41.78 39.35
CA SER A 45 -30.17 -41.36 39.58
C SER A 45 -29.88 -40.01 38.92
N CYS A 46 -28.97 -39.24 39.52
CA CYS A 46 -28.43 -38.03 38.93
C CYS A 46 -27.17 -38.38 38.12
N VAL A 47 -27.19 -38.11 36.82
CA VAL A 47 -26.01 -38.26 35.94
C VAL A 47 -25.43 -36.89 35.60
N PRO A 48 -24.12 -36.74 35.36
CA PRO A 48 -23.57 -35.47 34.90
C PRO A 48 -24.33 -34.99 33.66
N ALA A 49 -24.75 -33.73 33.67
CA ALA A 49 -25.39 -33.14 32.50
C ALA A 49 -24.39 -33.10 31.33
N GLU A 50 -24.89 -33.04 30.09
CA GLU A 50 -24.06 -32.89 28.90
C GLU A 50 -23.76 -31.41 28.63
N CYS A 51 -22.56 -31.11 28.09
CA CYS A 51 -22.24 -29.75 27.70
C CYS A 51 -23.02 -29.34 26.44
N GLU A 52 -23.38 -28.06 26.33
CA GLU A 52 -23.99 -27.54 25.11
C GLU A 52 -23.00 -27.64 23.94
N THR A 53 -23.50 -27.99 22.75
CA THR A 53 -22.67 -28.09 21.56
C THR A 53 -22.02 -26.74 21.27
N PRO A 54 -20.69 -26.66 21.27
CA PRO A 54 -20.01 -25.39 21.06
C PRO A 54 -20.22 -24.89 19.62
N PRO A 55 -20.37 -23.57 19.41
CA PRO A 55 -20.45 -23.01 18.06
C PRO A 55 -19.08 -23.06 17.37
N SER A 56 -19.10 -23.13 16.04
CA SER A 56 -17.91 -22.92 15.21
C SER A 56 -17.42 -21.47 15.32
N PRO A 57 -16.10 -21.23 15.41
CA PRO A 57 -15.54 -19.90 15.31
C PRO A 57 -15.69 -19.35 13.89
N GLU A 58 -15.63 -18.03 13.73
CA GLU A 58 -15.51 -17.41 12.40
C GLU A 58 -14.21 -17.88 11.74
N HIS A 59 -14.25 -18.20 10.44
CA HIS A 59 -13.11 -18.76 9.70
C HIS A 59 -12.51 -20.05 10.30
N GLY A 60 -13.36 -20.89 10.89
CA GLY A 60 -12.95 -22.18 11.42
C GLY A 60 -14.14 -23.08 11.75
N TRP A 61 -13.83 -24.24 12.32
CA TRP A 61 -14.83 -25.21 12.73
C TRP A 61 -14.41 -25.96 13.99
N VAL A 62 -15.40 -26.55 14.65
CA VAL A 62 -15.20 -27.42 15.81
C VAL A 62 -15.65 -28.85 15.46
N ASN A 63 -14.78 -29.82 15.72
CA ASN A 63 -15.10 -31.24 15.57
C ASN A 63 -15.71 -31.76 16.87
N VAL A 64 -17.04 -31.93 16.88
CA VAL A 64 -17.80 -32.42 18.04
C VAL A 64 -18.21 -33.87 17.79
N THR A 65 -17.65 -34.79 18.57
CA THR A 65 -18.03 -36.21 18.54
C THR A 65 -18.89 -36.63 19.73
N ASP A 66 -18.72 -35.96 20.86
CA ASP A 66 -19.41 -36.23 22.12
C ASP A 66 -19.41 -34.98 23.01
N THR A 67 -20.47 -34.78 23.78
CA THR A 67 -20.68 -33.68 24.73
C THR A 67 -20.83 -34.15 26.18
N SER A 68 -20.63 -35.44 26.43
CA SER A 68 -20.67 -36.03 27.77
C SER A 68 -19.56 -35.50 28.69
N PHE A 69 -19.74 -35.69 30.00
CA PHE A 69 -18.73 -35.32 30.98
C PHE A 69 -17.36 -35.93 30.65
N GLY A 70 -16.33 -35.09 30.61
CA GLY A 70 -14.97 -35.48 30.29
C GLY A 70 -14.66 -35.55 28.79
N SER A 71 -15.65 -35.41 27.90
CA SER A 71 -15.44 -35.37 26.45
C SER A 71 -14.59 -34.17 26.04
N MET A 72 -13.91 -34.29 24.90
CA MET A 72 -13.07 -33.22 24.34
C MET A 72 -13.51 -32.87 22.94
N VAL A 73 -13.50 -31.57 22.63
CA VAL A 73 -13.74 -31.03 21.30
C VAL A 73 -12.48 -30.36 20.78
N LYS A 74 -12.26 -30.44 19.47
CA LYS A 74 -11.09 -29.84 18.80
C LYS A 74 -11.52 -28.76 17.81
N TYR A 75 -10.93 -27.58 17.96
CA TYR A 75 -11.09 -26.47 17.03
C TYR A 75 -10.01 -26.50 15.96
N THR A 76 -10.35 -26.07 14.75
CA THR A 76 -9.44 -25.97 13.62
C THR A 76 -9.83 -24.76 12.78
N CYS A 77 -8.85 -24.02 12.27
CA CYS A 77 -9.08 -22.83 11.45
C CYS A 77 -8.99 -23.17 9.96
N GLU A 78 -9.67 -22.36 9.15
CA GLU A 78 -9.56 -22.36 7.69
C GLU A 78 -8.12 -22.05 7.24
N GLU A 79 -7.81 -22.38 5.99
CA GLU A 79 -6.52 -22.04 5.40
C GLU A 79 -6.32 -20.52 5.38
N GLY A 80 -5.15 -20.05 5.83
CA GLY A 80 -4.86 -18.62 5.95
C GLY A 80 -5.34 -17.98 7.24
N TYR A 81 -5.81 -18.78 8.20
CA TYR A 81 -6.15 -18.35 9.55
C TYR A 81 -5.38 -19.17 10.59
N GLU A 82 -4.88 -18.49 11.62
CA GLU A 82 -4.16 -19.07 12.74
C GLU A 82 -5.06 -19.10 13.99
N LEU A 83 -4.97 -20.19 14.76
CA LEU A 83 -5.76 -20.40 15.96
C LEU A 83 -5.11 -19.66 17.15
N GLU A 84 -5.81 -18.66 17.69
CA GLU A 84 -5.45 -17.97 18.92
C GLU A 84 -6.24 -18.53 20.11
N GLY A 85 -5.53 -19.20 21.02
CA GLY A 85 -6.09 -19.83 22.21
C GLY A 85 -5.85 -21.33 22.27
N GLU A 86 -6.59 -22.03 23.14
CA GLU A 86 -6.46 -23.48 23.30
C GLU A 86 -7.28 -24.22 22.24
N PRO A 87 -6.67 -25.10 21.42
CA PRO A 87 -7.39 -25.81 20.35
C PRO A 87 -8.28 -26.93 20.88
N LEU A 88 -8.09 -27.35 22.14
CA LEU A 88 -8.84 -28.42 22.78
C LEU A 88 -9.62 -27.87 23.98
N ARG A 89 -10.91 -28.23 24.06
CA ARG A 89 -11.74 -27.92 25.23
C ARG A 89 -12.39 -29.19 25.75
N GLN A 90 -12.42 -29.33 27.07
CA GLN A 90 -12.99 -30.48 27.77
C GLN A 90 -14.31 -30.11 28.47
N CYS A 91 -15.31 -30.98 28.43
CA CYS A 91 -16.54 -30.79 29.18
C CYS A 91 -16.29 -31.14 30.67
N LEU A 92 -16.30 -30.14 31.55
CA LEU A 92 -16.05 -30.36 32.99
C LEU A 92 -17.32 -30.72 33.76
N SER A 93 -18.45 -30.09 33.43
CA SER A 93 -19.75 -30.45 33.98
C SER A 93 -20.81 -29.75 33.17
N GLY A 94 -21.60 -30.55 32.47
CA GLY A 94 -22.93 -30.34 31.91
C GLY A 94 -23.55 -28.99 31.58
N ARG A 95 -22.73 -27.95 31.40
CA ARG A 95 -22.93 -26.62 30.76
C ARG A 95 -21.61 -25.85 30.62
N LEU A 96 -20.49 -26.36 31.13
CA LEU A 96 -19.22 -25.63 31.14
C LEU A 96 -18.09 -26.41 30.45
N TRP A 97 -17.62 -25.85 29.35
CA TRP A 97 -16.37 -26.23 28.69
C TRP A 97 -15.18 -25.58 29.39
N THR A 98 -14.03 -26.25 29.40
CA THR A 98 -12.76 -25.62 29.83
C THR A 98 -12.41 -24.46 28.93
N LYS A 99 -11.93 -23.35 29.52
CA LYS A 99 -11.44 -22.16 28.81
C LYS A 99 -12.49 -21.55 27.89
N ASP A 100 -12.18 -20.40 27.29
CA ASP A 100 -13.02 -19.78 26.27
C ASP A 100 -12.81 -20.45 24.90
N ALA A 101 -13.74 -20.25 23.97
CA ALA A 101 -13.56 -20.72 22.60
C ALA A 101 -12.38 -19.97 21.95
N PRO A 102 -11.46 -20.67 21.25
CA PRO A 102 -10.39 -20.00 20.53
C PRO A 102 -10.93 -19.19 19.35
N VAL A 103 -10.14 -18.24 18.87
CA VAL A 103 -10.48 -17.37 17.75
C VAL A 103 -9.54 -17.67 16.58
N CYS A 104 -10.07 -17.77 15.36
CA CYS A 104 -9.26 -17.89 14.16
C CYS A 104 -8.98 -16.49 13.62
N ARG A 105 -7.70 -16.07 13.61
CA ARG A 105 -7.29 -14.76 13.07
C ARG A 105 -6.55 -14.93 11.76
N PRO A 106 -6.73 -14.03 10.79
CA PRO A 106 -6.03 -14.13 9.52
C PRO A 106 -4.51 -14.02 9.74
N VAL A 107 -3.75 -14.80 8.97
CA VAL A 107 -2.28 -14.79 9.04
C VAL A 107 -1.73 -13.43 8.62
N PHE A 108 -0.67 -13.00 9.29
CA PHE A 108 0.01 -11.73 9.01
C PHE A 108 1.18 -11.95 8.06
N CYS A 109 1.17 -11.29 6.89
CA CYS A 109 2.25 -11.39 5.91
C CYS A 109 3.42 -10.42 6.14
N GLY A 110 3.34 -9.55 7.16
CA GLY A 110 4.31 -8.49 7.38
C GLY A 110 4.02 -7.25 6.51
N ASN A 111 4.37 -6.07 7.03
CA ASN A 111 4.27 -4.83 6.26
C ASN A 111 5.32 -4.85 5.13
N PRO A 112 4.91 -4.91 3.85
CA PRO A 112 5.86 -4.94 2.76
C PRO A 112 6.53 -3.56 2.57
N GLY A 113 6.04 -2.48 3.17
CA GLY A 113 6.61 -1.14 3.08
C GLY A 113 6.46 -0.49 1.70
N ALA A 114 6.89 0.76 1.61
CA ALA A 114 6.91 1.51 0.37
C ALA A 114 8.01 1.03 -0.59
N ILE A 115 7.95 1.55 -1.82
CA ILE A 115 8.99 1.43 -2.84
C ILE A 115 9.66 2.79 -3.03
N ASP A 116 10.92 2.78 -3.47
CA ASP A 116 11.64 4.01 -3.81
C ASP A 116 10.90 4.75 -4.93
N ASP A 117 10.83 6.08 -4.80
CA ASP A 117 10.09 6.96 -5.71
C ASP A 117 8.63 6.56 -5.96
N GLY A 118 8.00 5.92 -4.97
CA GLY A 118 6.61 5.51 -5.02
C GLY A 118 5.92 5.46 -3.66
N THR A 119 4.70 4.93 -3.66
CA THR A 119 3.84 4.74 -2.49
C THR A 119 3.22 3.35 -2.49
N ALA A 120 2.87 2.86 -1.30
CA ALA A 120 2.13 1.63 -1.11
C ALA A 120 0.80 1.94 -0.41
N HIS A 121 -0.28 1.34 -0.88
CA HIS A 121 -1.65 1.50 -0.39
C HIS A 121 -2.18 0.15 0.09
N GLY A 122 -2.54 0.05 1.37
CA GLY A 122 -2.96 -1.17 2.08
C GLY A 122 -2.86 -0.98 3.59
N GLY A 123 -3.55 -1.80 4.40
CA GLY A 123 -3.82 -1.46 5.81
C GLY A 123 -3.47 -2.51 6.86
N ALA A 124 -4.02 -3.72 6.80
CA ALA A 124 -3.85 -4.70 7.86
C ALA A 124 -2.74 -5.72 7.56
N PHE A 125 -2.35 -5.89 6.28
CA PHE A 125 -1.30 -6.80 5.82
C PHE A 125 -1.56 -8.26 6.23
N VAL A 126 -2.83 -8.63 6.30
CA VAL A 126 -3.32 -9.97 6.65
C VAL A 126 -3.97 -10.65 5.45
N TYR A 127 -4.12 -11.96 5.48
CA TYR A 127 -4.82 -12.71 4.42
C TYR A 127 -6.31 -12.32 4.37
N PRO A 128 -6.94 -12.14 3.18
CA PRO A 128 -6.41 -12.19 1.82
C PRO A 128 -6.16 -10.79 1.20
N GLU A 129 -5.65 -9.83 1.98
CA GLU A 129 -5.49 -8.45 1.52
C GLU A 129 -4.49 -8.29 0.37
N VAL A 130 -4.69 -7.23 -0.42
CA VAL A 130 -3.85 -6.83 -1.55
C VAL A 130 -3.27 -5.44 -1.31
N VAL A 131 -1.96 -5.31 -1.43
CA VAL A 131 -1.25 -4.03 -1.38
C VAL A 131 -1.03 -3.53 -2.80
N HIS A 132 -1.38 -2.27 -3.05
CA HIS A 132 -1.22 -1.60 -4.35
C HIS A 132 -0.06 -0.62 -4.30
N TYR A 133 0.74 -0.60 -5.35
CA TYR A 133 1.90 0.26 -5.50
C TYR A 133 1.68 1.28 -6.61
N ASN A 134 2.12 2.51 -6.38
CA ASN A 134 2.10 3.55 -7.38
C ASN A 134 3.42 4.32 -7.38
N CYS A 135 3.88 4.76 -8.55
CA CYS A 135 5.06 5.61 -8.66
C CYS A 135 4.69 7.08 -8.52
N ARG A 136 5.64 7.88 -8.02
CA ARG A 136 5.54 9.34 -7.99
C ARG A 136 5.56 9.90 -9.42
N PRO A 137 5.04 11.13 -9.65
CA PRO A 137 5.14 11.80 -10.94
C PRO A 137 6.59 11.82 -11.46
N GLY A 138 6.79 11.55 -12.75
CA GLY A 138 8.11 11.46 -13.37
C GLY A 138 8.78 10.08 -13.29
N PHE A 139 8.10 9.08 -12.72
CA PHE A 139 8.57 7.70 -12.67
C PHE A 139 7.54 6.72 -13.25
N VAL A 140 8.05 5.62 -13.80
CA VAL A 140 7.26 4.56 -14.43
C VAL A 140 7.41 3.27 -13.63
N LEU A 141 6.28 2.64 -13.31
CA LEU A 141 6.26 1.38 -12.56
C LEU A 141 6.74 0.21 -13.43
N LYS A 142 7.73 -0.53 -12.94
CA LYS A 142 8.21 -1.78 -13.54
C LYS A 142 7.91 -2.95 -12.62
N GLY A 143 7.09 -3.88 -13.10
CA GLY A 143 6.64 -5.06 -12.37
C GLY A 143 5.13 -5.07 -12.21
N ARG A 144 4.62 -5.90 -11.28
CA ARG A 144 3.20 -5.88 -10.90
C ARG A 144 2.97 -4.71 -9.95
N ASP A 145 1.87 -4.01 -10.16
CA ASP A 145 1.38 -2.94 -9.29
C ASP A 145 0.79 -3.47 -7.98
N THR A 146 0.65 -4.79 -7.83
CA THR A 146 0.00 -5.41 -6.68
C THR A 146 0.74 -6.65 -6.17
N ILE A 147 0.67 -6.84 -4.85
CA ILE A 147 1.02 -8.09 -4.17
C ILE A 147 -0.11 -8.48 -3.23
N ALA A 148 -0.37 -9.78 -3.08
CA ALA A 148 -1.43 -10.30 -2.23
C ALA A 148 -0.86 -11.16 -1.09
N CYS A 149 -1.39 -10.97 0.12
CA CYS A 149 -1.05 -11.80 1.26
C CYS A 149 -1.66 -13.20 1.05
N GLN A 150 -0.84 -14.24 1.18
CA GLN A 150 -1.25 -15.63 0.98
C GLN A 150 -1.46 -16.34 2.30
N ALA A 151 -2.15 -17.47 2.24
CA ALA A 151 -2.49 -18.28 3.39
C ALA A 151 -1.25 -18.85 4.13
N ASP A 152 -0.09 -18.92 3.49
CA ASP A 152 1.18 -19.34 4.08
C ASP A 152 1.91 -18.21 4.84
N GLY A 153 1.26 -17.04 4.99
CA GLY A 153 1.83 -15.87 5.64
C GLY A 153 2.89 -15.16 4.80
N LYS A 154 2.90 -15.35 3.47
CA LYS A 154 3.83 -14.68 2.56
C LYS A 154 3.11 -13.87 1.49
N TRP A 155 3.80 -12.86 0.96
CA TRP A 155 3.37 -12.14 -0.22
C TRP A 155 3.64 -12.96 -1.48
N ASN A 156 2.66 -13.04 -2.39
CA ASN A 156 2.77 -13.81 -3.64
C ASN A 156 3.69 -13.18 -4.71
N GLY A 157 4.37 -12.09 -4.41
CA GLY A 157 5.12 -11.31 -5.38
C GLY A 157 6.22 -10.48 -4.74
N GLN A 158 7.12 -9.98 -5.59
CA GLN A 158 8.15 -9.03 -5.21
C GLN A 158 7.65 -7.61 -5.41
N LYS A 159 8.22 -6.66 -4.66
CA LYS A 159 7.90 -5.25 -4.82
C LYS A 159 8.27 -4.78 -6.24
N PRO A 160 7.43 -3.96 -6.90
CA PRO A 160 7.83 -3.32 -8.14
C PRO A 160 8.92 -2.26 -7.89
N ARG A 161 9.53 -1.79 -8.98
CA ARG A 161 10.49 -0.69 -8.96
C ARG A 161 9.96 0.49 -9.77
N CYS A 162 10.19 1.70 -9.29
CA CYS A 162 9.92 2.92 -10.03
C CYS A 162 11.21 3.34 -10.75
N GLU A 163 11.16 3.45 -12.07
CA GLU A 163 12.29 3.92 -12.87
C GLU A 163 11.98 5.32 -13.42
N PRO A 164 12.97 6.23 -13.49
CA PRO A 164 12.77 7.55 -14.09
C PRO A 164 12.14 7.45 -15.47
N LEU A 165 11.11 8.24 -15.73
CA LEU A 165 10.49 8.35 -17.03
C LEU A 165 11.51 8.91 -18.04
N SER A 166 11.50 8.41 -19.28
CA SER A 166 12.37 8.93 -20.33
C SER A 166 11.62 9.89 -21.24
N CYS A 167 12.13 11.12 -21.38
CA CYS A 167 11.70 12.08 -22.40
C CYS A 167 12.26 11.72 -23.79
N GLY A 168 13.30 10.87 -23.84
CA GLY A 168 14.06 10.60 -25.05
C GLY A 168 14.85 11.82 -25.56
N PRO A 169 15.61 11.67 -26.66
CA PRO A 169 16.34 12.79 -27.24
C PRO A 169 15.38 13.93 -27.62
N PRO A 170 15.74 15.19 -27.31
CA PRO A 170 14.91 16.35 -27.64
C PRO A 170 14.74 16.48 -29.16
N LYS A 171 13.52 16.83 -29.59
CA LYS A 171 13.24 17.15 -31.00
C LYS A 171 13.50 18.63 -31.21
N VAL A 172 14.67 18.98 -31.75
CA VAL A 172 15.08 20.37 -31.97
C VAL A 172 15.09 20.76 -33.46
N PRO A 173 14.89 22.05 -33.79
CA PRO A 173 15.12 22.60 -35.12
C PRO A 173 16.56 22.41 -35.62
N SER A 174 16.78 22.50 -36.94
CA SER A 174 18.08 22.23 -37.57
C SER A 174 19.20 23.23 -37.19
N ASP A 175 18.83 24.45 -36.82
CA ASP A 175 19.68 25.54 -36.35
C ASP A 175 20.04 25.43 -34.87
N VAL A 176 19.50 24.43 -34.16
CA VAL A 176 19.77 24.13 -32.76
C VAL A 176 20.54 22.81 -32.65
N THR A 177 21.54 22.82 -31.78
CA THR A 177 22.30 21.64 -31.33
C THR A 177 22.07 21.45 -29.84
N PHE A 178 22.22 20.23 -29.35
CA PHE A 178 22.08 19.94 -27.93
C PHE A 178 23.19 19.00 -27.43
N LYS A 179 23.51 19.11 -26.15
CA LYS A 179 24.48 18.25 -25.47
C LYS A 179 23.87 17.66 -24.21
N GLY A 180 23.93 16.34 -24.08
CA GLY A 180 23.51 15.59 -22.90
C GLY A 180 23.57 14.09 -23.13
N ASP A 181 23.87 13.35 -22.05
CA ASP A 181 24.15 11.91 -22.10
C ASP A 181 22.98 11.06 -21.57
N GLU A 182 22.08 11.64 -20.79
CA GLU A 182 20.88 11.00 -20.25
C GLU A 182 19.62 11.83 -20.54
N TYR A 183 18.50 11.13 -20.78
CA TYR A 183 17.23 11.74 -21.21
C TYR A 183 16.06 11.31 -20.31
N THR A 184 16.33 11.17 -19.02
CA THR A 184 15.35 10.75 -18.01
C THR A 184 14.90 11.91 -17.13
N TYR A 185 13.82 11.71 -16.39
CA TYR A 185 13.22 12.70 -15.52
C TYR A 185 14.26 13.43 -14.64
N ASN A 186 14.13 14.76 -14.54
CA ASN A 186 15.06 15.69 -13.89
C ASN A 186 16.48 15.80 -14.50
N GLN A 187 16.79 15.09 -15.59
CA GLN A 187 18.04 15.33 -16.30
C GLN A 187 17.99 16.61 -17.12
N GLU A 188 19.14 17.27 -17.22
CA GLU A 188 19.33 18.52 -17.94
C GLU A 188 20.15 18.33 -19.20
N ILE A 189 19.77 19.06 -20.25
CA ILE A 189 20.52 19.16 -21.51
C ILE A 189 20.84 20.61 -21.81
N GLU A 190 21.98 20.83 -22.45
CA GLU A 190 22.39 22.15 -22.91
C GLU A 190 22.01 22.35 -24.38
N LEU A 191 21.27 23.41 -24.66
CA LEU A 191 20.85 23.84 -26.00
C LEU A 191 21.78 24.94 -26.49
N ARG A 192 22.23 24.83 -27.75
CA ARG A 192 23.12 25.80 -28.39
C ARG A 192 22.72 26.01 -29.84
N CYS A 193 22.72 27.25 -30.29
CA CYS A 193 22.53 27.55 -31.70
C CYS A 193 23.78 27.22 -32.52
N GLN A 194 23.59 26.98 -33.81
CA GLN A 194 24.70 26.95 -34.75
C GLN A 194 25.45 28.30 -34.78
N PRO A 195 26.75 28.30 -35.13
CA PRO A 195 27.54 29.54 -35.20
C PRO A 195 26.86 30.59 -36.09
N GLY A 196 26.79 31.83 -35.60
CA GLY A 196 26.12 32.92 -36.30
C GLY A 196 24.66 33.13 -35.89
N PHE A 197 24.15 32.34 -34.94
CA PHE A 197 22.85 32.53 -34.33
C PHE A 197 22.96 32.56 -32.79
N LEU A 198 22.08 33.34 -32.16
CA LEU A 198 21.95 33.49 -30.72
C LEU A 198 20.66 32.82 -30.24
N LEU A 199 20.76 32.07 -29.14
CA LEU A 199 19.60 31.37 -28.57
C LEU A 199 18.70 32.36 -27.83
N GLN A 200 17.45 32.41 -28.23
CA GLN A 200 16.42 33.19 -27.56
C GLN A 200 15.78 32.35 -26.45
N GLY A 201 16.10 32.64 -25.19
CA GLY A 201 15.53 31.97 -24.03
C GLY A 201 16.59 31.30 -23.15
N LYS A 202 16.23 30.21 -22.45
CA LYS A 202 17.17 29.48 -21.60
C LYS A 202 17.97 28.48 -22.43
N SER A 203 19.28 28.41 -22.18
CA SER A 203 20.18 27.43 -22.76
C SER A 203 20.12 26.05 -22.11
N VAL A 204 19.31 25.87 -21.08
CA VAL A 204 19.15 24.59 -20.37
C VAL A 204 17.69 24.15 -20.47
N SER A 205 17.49 22.88 -20.81
CA SER A 205 16.19 22.22 -20.84
C SER A 205 16.20 20.99 -19.93
N VAL A 206 15.12 20.79 -19.19
CA VAL A 206 14.98 19.72 -18.18
C VAL A 206 13.88 18.75 -18.58
N CYS A 207 14.10 17.45 -18.42
CA CYS A 207 13.08 16.43 -18.67
C CYS A 207 12.02 16.42 -17.57
N GLN A 208 10.76 16.68 -17.94
CA GLN A 208 9.65 16.87 -17.03
C GLN A 208 8.87 15.58 -16.75
N ALA A 209 7.98 15.63 -15.75
CA ALA A 209 7.26 14.46 -15.25
C ALA A 209 6.22 13.88 -16.23
N ASP A 210 5.80 14.67 -17.22
CA ASP A 210 4.90 14.31 -18.31
C ASP A 210 5.63 13.75 -19.55
N GLY A 211 6.97 13.70 -19.50
CA GLY A 211 7.81 13.21 -20.59
C GLY A 211 8.16 14.26 -21.65
N THR A 212 7.89 15.53 -21.40
CA THR A 212 8.32 16.63 -22.27
C THR A 212 9.58 17.31 -21.77
N TRP A 213 10.31 17.93 -22.68
CA TRP A 213 11.43 18.80 -22.32
C TRP A 213 10.89 20.19 -21.98
N SER A 214 11.42 20.83 -20.94
CA SER A 214 10.93 22.16 -20.51
C SER A 214 11.04 23.24 -21.59
N GLN A 215 11.88 23.03 -22.60
CA GLN A 215 12.05 23.90 -23.77
C GLN A 215 11.89 23.08 -25.07
N GLU A 216 10.65 22.94 -25.54
CA GLU A 216 10.34 22.22 -26.78
C GLU A 216 10.53 23.07 -28.05
N SER A 217 10.67 24.38 -27.92
CA SER A 217 10.78 25.31 -29.06
C SER A 217 11.90 26.34 -28.89
N PRO A 218 13.17 25.90 -28.76
CA PRO A 218 14.30 26.81 -28.79
C PRO A 218 14.34 27.56 -30.11
N THR A 219 14.40 28.89 -30.05
CA THR A 219 14.46 29.76 -31.23
C THR A 219 15.86 30.33 -31.33
N CYS A 220 16.48 30.17 -32.49
CA CYS A 220 17.76 30.79 -32.80
C CYS A 220 17.52 32.00 -33.72
N VAL A 221 18.03 33.16 -33.33
CA VAL A 221 17.97 34.37 -34.14
C VAL A 221 19.35 34.70 -34.68
N PRO A 222 19.50 35.23 -35.90
CA PRO A 222 20.81 35.62 -36.41
C PRO A 222 21.54 36.54 -35.43
N ALA A 223 22.84 36.30 -35.24
CA ALA A 223 23.67 37.16 -34.43
C ALA A 223 23.64 38.58 -35.01
N HIS A 224 23.33 39.53 -34.14
CA HIS A 224 23.21 40.93 -34.51
C HIS A 224 23.97 41.75 -33.48
N CYS A 225 25.05 42.37 -33.93
CA CYS A 225 25.88 43.23 -33.12
C CYS A 225 25.10 44.48 -32.69
N GLY A 226 25.42 44.97 -31.49
CA GLY A 226 24.95 46.29 -31.07
C GLY A 226 25.50 47.38 -31.99
N LYS A 227 24.72 48.45 -32.21
CA LYS A 227 25.24 49.62 -32.93
C LYS A 227 26.49 50.13 -32.20
N PRO A 228 27.65 50.23 -32.89
CA PRO A 228 28.87 50.70 -32.26
C PRO A 228 28.68 52.11 -31.69
N SER A 229 29.31 52.37 -30.54
CA SER A 229 29.36 53.70 -29.97
C SER A 229 30.03 54.68 -30.93
N GLN A 230 29.53 55.92 -30.96
CA GLN A 230 30.19 56.99 -31.72
C GLN A 230 31.54 57.31 -31.10
N ILE A 231 32.51 57.63 -31.94
CA ILE A 231 33.84 58.07 -31.51
C ILE A 231 33.89 59.60 -31.46
N PRO A 232 34.63 60.22 -30.51
CA PRO A 232 34.82 61.67 -30.50
C PRO A 232 35.58 62.15 -31.75
N ASN A 233 35.14 63.28 -32.33
CA ASN A 233 35.75 63.87 -33.54
C ASN A 233 35.91 62.86 -34.69
N GLY A 234 34.85 62.08 -34.94
CA GLY A 234 34.77 61.13 -36.03
C GLY A 234 33.38 60.53 -36.16
N ARG A 235 33.22 59.66 -37.14
CA ARG A 235 31.96 58.99 -37.47
C ARG A 235 32.15 57.50 -37.75
N VAL A 236 31.07 56.75 -37.52
CA VAL A 236 30.98 55.33 -37.89
C VAL A 236 30.27 55.23 -39.24
N LEU A 237 30.91 54.58 -40.20
CA LEU A 237 30.38 54.29 -41.53
C LEU A 237 29.88 52.84 -41.57
N GLY A 238 28.59 52.65 -41.81
CA GLY A 238 27.92 51.36 -41.86
C GLY A 238 26.55 51.39 -41.18
N SER A 239 25.55 50.73 -41.76
CA SER A 239 24.17 50.67 -41.25
C SER A 239 23.68 49.25 -40.97
N GLU A 240 24.44 48.23 -41.36
CA GLU A 240 24.15 46.82 -41.11
C GLU A 240 25.02 46.33 -39.95
N PHE A 241 24.41 45.59 -39.02
CA PHE A 241 25.10 45.02 -37.87
C PHE A 241 24.81 43.52 -37.73
N GLY A 242 24.45 42.86 -38.83
CA GLY A 242 24.32 41.41 -38.87
C GLY A 242 25.68 40.73 -38.85
N LEU A 243 25.67 39.40 -38.72
CA LEU A 243 26.87 38.59 -38.80
C LEU A 243 27.73 38.92 -40.03
N ASN A 244 29.05 39.06 -39.82
CA ASN A 244 30.05 39.44 -40.84
C ASN A 244 29.89 40.85 -41.43
N SER A 245 28.94 41.67 -40.97
CA SER A 245 28.89 43.08 -41.36
C SER A 245 30.13 43.82 -40.85
N GLU A 246 30.77 44.61 -41.71
CA GLU A 246 31.93 45.43 -41.37
C GLU A 246 31.50 46.89 -41.22
N VAL A 247 31.90 47.51 -40.10
CA VAL A 247 31.75 48.95 -39.86
C VAL A 247 33.14 49.60 -39.88
N LYS A 248 33.22 50.80 -40.43
CA LYS A 248 34.47 51.57 -40.51
C LYS A 248 34.41 52.82 -39.64
N TYR A 249 35.52 53.16 -39.03
CA TYR A 249 35.68 54.40 -38.28
C TYR A 249 36.45 55.41 -39.12
N GLU A 250 35.89 56.61 -39.24
CA GLU A 250 36.52 57.73 -39.96
C GLU A 250 36.65 58.92 -39.01
N CYS A 251 37.85 59.48 -38.90
CA CYS A 251 38.11 60.67 -38.11
C CYS A 251 37.74 61.94 -38.88
N ASP A 252 37.29 62.96 -38.16
CA ASP A 252 37.09 64.30 -38.71
C ASP A 252 38.44 64.91 -39.13
N GLU A 253 38.42 65.92 -40.01
CA GLU A 253 39.65 66.57 -40.49
C GLU A 253 40.52 67.07 -39.34
N GLY A 254 41.82 66.73 -39.38
CA GLY A 254 42.79 67.09 -38.35
C GLY A 254 42.97 66.06 -37.22
N TYR A 255 42.20 64.97 -37.23
CA TYR A 255 42.32 63.88 -36.25
C TYR A 255 42.88 62.61 -36.89
N THR A 256 43.56 61.79 -36.07
CA THR A 256 44.09 60.48 -36.48
C THR A 256 43.50 59.38 -35.61
N LEU A 257 43.13 58.26 -36.23
CA LEU A 257 42.57 57.12 -35.51
C LEU A 257 43.67 56.37 -34.78
N ASN A 258 43.46 56.05 -33.52
CA ASN A 258 44.34 55.17 -32.74
C ASN A 258 43.64 53.83 -32.52
N GLY A 259 44.12 52.78 -33.18
CA GLY A 259 43.54 51.44 -33.18
C GLY A 259 43.03 50.99 -34.56
N ASP A 260 42.27 49.90 -34.58
CA ASP A 260 41.71 49.35 -35.83
C ASP A 260 40.65 50.26 -36.43
N SER A 261 40.76 50.55 -37.73
CA SER A 261 39.80 51.36 -38.48
C SER A 261 38.53 50.63 -38.87
N THR A 262 38.48 49.33 -38.63
CA THR A 262 37.35 48.47 -39.03
C THR A 262 37.01 47.50 -37.91
N ARG A 263 35.73 47.18 -37.77
CA ARG A 263 35.26 46.09 -36.90
C ARG A 263 34.26 45.24 -37.66
N VAL A 264 34.38 43.93 -37.49
CA VAL A 264 33.51 42.94 -38.12
C VAL A 264 32.64 42.30 -37.04
N CYS A 265 31.34 42.19 -37.31
CA CYS A 265 30.41 41.52 -36.42
C CYS A 265 30.72 40.02 -36.36
N GLN A 266 31.05 39.53 -35.16
CA GLN A 266 31.41 38.13 -34.92
C GLN A 266 30.18 37.29 -34.57
N SER A 267 30.36 35.97 -34.51
CA SER A 267 29.28 35.00 -34.29
C SER A 267 28.65 35.03 -32.90
N ASP A 268 29.29 35.70 -31.94
CA ASP A 268 28.82 35.89 -30.57
C ASP A 268 27.98 37.16 -30.36
N GLY A 269 27.91 38.04 -31.38
CA GLY A 269 27.12 39.29 -31.34
C GLY A 269 27.85 40.44 -30.66
#